data_AF-A0A935BFI0-F1
#
_entry.id   AF-A0A935BFI0-F1
#
_cell.length_a   1.000
_cell.length_b   1.000
_cell.length_c   1.000
_cell.angle_alpha   90.00
_cell.angle_beta   90.00
_cell.angle_gamma   90.00
#
_symmetry.space_group_name_H-M   'P 1'
#
loop_
_entity.id
_entity.type
_entity.pdbx_description
1 polymer ?
#
loop_
_entity_poly.entity_id
_entity_poly.type
_entity_poly.pdbx_seq_one_letter_code
_entity_poly.pdbx_strand_id
1 'polypeptide(L)'
;MIPILHESGYRHFGLEIGPVSVEILRELSKDPTTAIQNLSAFNSKFLERRGERDFTPIPFFSNVEDAEFLVEATKRKWSLIGLDQEFSFSYFPLLERMHEALSKKRRAELGPRYDAARKDLEAIYRDDASRTRNPYIAISESAAVNSYLNDASLGNPKNSVIADAIRTTTEIYKNNASTIRKYYLANGTRVDYMKKNLTAGFSANRFDLKRDKMFLKMGAVHTGRGFSPLSLFEIGNTLSELAAFNGNSSVHINFGSRFYTDGGKEVDALADPAAFDYRFKALLQMGRRDQWAVIDLRPLREAVFYHRRFELDEVVRDIWKNHDLFIIPKLDTDPTPNYTKKP
;
A
#
# COMPACT_ATOMS: atom_id res chain seq x y z
N MET A 1 -0.84 -18.25 -1.01
CA MET A 1 0.59 -18.01 -0.72
C MET A 1 0.95 -18.18 0.77
N ILE A 2 0.28 -17.50 1.71
CA ILE A 2 0.66 -17.51 3.14
C ILE A 2 0.86 -18.91 3.75
N PRO A 3 0.01 -19.92 3.52
CA PRO A 3 0.21 -21.26 4.10
C PRO A 3 1.59 -21.86 3.75
N ILE A 4 1.96 -21.82 2.47
CA ILE A 4 3.23 -22.35 1.94
C ILE A 4 4.43 -21.58 2.53
N LEU A 5 4.31 -20.25 2.61
CA LEU A 5 5.37 -19.41 3.18
C LEU A 5 5.55 -19.67 4.67
N HIS A 6 4.47 -19.96 5.40
CA HIS A 6 4.54 -20.30 6.82
C HIS A 6 5.32 -21.60 7.05
N GLU A 7 5.07 -22.63 6.25
CA GLU A 7 5.84 -23.88 6.26
C GLU A 7 7.32 -23.62 5.96
N SER A 8 7.62 -22.62 5.13
CA SER A 8 8.98 -22.19 4.79
C SER A 8 9.64 -21.27 5.84
N GLY A 9 9.00 -21.03 6.99
CA GLY A 9 9.54 -20.25 8.11
C GLY A 9 9.21 -18.76 8.10
N TYR A 10 8.38 -18.26 7.19
CA TYR A 10 7.96 -16.85 7.18
C TYR A 10 7.02 -16.56 8.36
N ARG A 11 7.26 -15.43 9.04
CA ARG A 11 6.45 -14.99 10.20
C ARG A 11 6.13 -13.50 10.20
N HIS A 12 6.67 -12.73 9.27
CA HIS A 12 6.46 -11.29 9.16
C HIS A 12 5.81 -10.94 7.82
N PHE A 13 4.87 -10.01 7.83
CA PHE A 13 4.13 -9.56 6.66
C PHE A 13 4.20 -8.03 6.52
N GLY A 14 5.03 -7.56 5.59
CA GLY A 14 5.13 -6.15 5.20
C GLY A 14 4.02 -5.75 4.24
N LEU A 15 3.39 -4.60 4.48
CA LEU A 15 2.20 -4.11 3.78
C LEU A 15 2.38 -2.67 3.29
N GLU A 16 1.80 -2.35 2.12
CA GLU A 16 1.71 -1.00 1.54
C GLU A 16 0.67 -0.12 2.23
N ILE A 17 0.72 -0.04 3.55
CA ILE A 17 -0.15 0.82 4.35
C ILE A 17 0.65 1.35 5.54
N GLY A 18 0.14 2.41 6.15
CA GLY A 18 0.77 3.01 7.31
C GLY A 18 0.74 2.13 8.57
N PRO A 19 1.64 2.40 9.54
CA PRO A 19 1.72 1.64 10.78
C PRO A 19 0.43 1.67 11.62
N VAL A 20 -0.31 2.78 11.62
CA VAL A 20 -1.57 2.91 12.38
C VAL A 20 -2.67 2.11 11.70
N SER A 21 -2.75 2.14 10.37
CA SER A 21 -3.64 1.24 9.62
C SER A 21 -3.37 -0.23 9.92
N VAL A 22 -2.11 -0.64 10.10
CA VAL A 22 -1.79 -2.01 10.53
C VAL A 22 -2.31 -2.32 11.93
N GLU A 23 -2.26 -1.38 12.88
CA GLU A 23 -2.87 -1.59 14.20
C GLU A 23 -4.38 -1.82 14.08
N ILE A 24 -5.06 -1.03 13.25
CA ILE A 24 -6.50 -1.19 12.98
C ILE A 24 -6.76 -2.58 12.39
N LEU A 25 -5.98 -3.04 11.40
CA LEU A 25 -6.14 -4.39 10.85
C LEU A 25 -5.94 -5.49 11.90
N ARG A 26 -4.97 -5.34 12.81
CA ARG A 26 -4.77 -6.31 13.91
C ARG A 26 -5.96 -6.36 14.85
N GLU A 27 -6.58 -5.22 15.15
CA GLU A 27 -7.78 -5.14 15.98
C GLU A 27 -8.98 -5.80 15.28
N LEU A 28 -9.23 -5.45 14.02
CA LEU A 28 -10.34 -5.97 13.21
C LEU A 28 -10.22 -7.48 12.98
N SER A 29 -8.99 -7.99 12.88
CA SER A 29 -8.72 -9.41 12.62
C SER A 29 -8.39 -10.23 13.85
N LYS A 30 -8.51 -9.69 15.07
CA LYS A 30 -8.18 -10.40 16.32
C LYS A 30 -8.79 -11.79 16.40
N ASP A 31 -10.03 -11.93 15.92
CA ASP A 31 -10.64 -13.21 15.60
C ASP A 31 -10.68 -13.42 14.08
N PRO A 32 -9.93 -14.39 13.53
CA PRO A 32 -9.88 -14.62 12.09
C PRO A 32 -11.23 -15.09 11.50
N THR A 33 -12.17 -15.60 12.30
CA THR A 33 -13.49 -16.05 11.81
C THR A 33 -14.43 -14.89 11.49
N THR A 34 -14.21 -13.73 12.11
CA THR A 34 -15.02 -12.51 11.92
C THR A 34 -14.27 -11.40 11.19
N ALA A 35 -12.98 -11.59 10.89
CA ALA A 35 -12.11 -10.56 10.32
C ALA A 35 -12.63 -9.93 9.02
N ILE A 36 -13.14 -10.73 8.07
CA ILE A 36 -13.67 -10.22 6.79
C ILE A 36 -14.89 -9.32 7.05
N GLN A 37 -15.80 -9.75 7.92
CA GLN A 37 -17.00 -8.99 8.28
C GLN A 37 -16.65 -7.71 9.05
N ASN A 38 -15.73 -7.77 10.01
CA ASN A 38 -15.28 -6.61 10.77
C ASN A 38 -14.63 -5.57 9.85
N LEU A 39 -13.77 -6.02 8.93
CA LEU A 39 -13.17 -5.16 7.92
C LEU A 39 -14.22 -4.58 6.96
N SER A 40 -15.21 -5.38 6.55
CA SER A 40 -16.34 -4.90 5.75
C SER A 40 -17.11 -3.78 6.42
N ALA A 41 -17.44 -3.95 7.70
CA ALA A 41 -18.15 -2.96 8.50
C ALA A 41 -17.31 -1.68 8.68
N PHE A 42 -16.01 -1.83 8.95
CA PHE A 42 -15.07 -0.72 9.05
C PHE A 42 -14.97 0.06 7.73
N ASN A 43 -14.75 -0.64 6.62
CA ASN A 43 -14.69 -0.03 5.29
C ASN A 43 -16.00 0.67 4.93
N SER A 44 -17.15 0.07 5.22
CA SER A 44 -18.48 0.65 4.96
C SER A 44 -18.74 1.91 5.79
N LYS A 45 -18.29 1.92 7.05
CA LYS A 45 -18.44 3.08 7.95
C LYS A 45 -17.72 4.31 7.40
N PHE A 46 -16.46 4.12 6.99
CA PHE A 46 -15.55 5.17 6.53
C PHE A 46 -15.41 5.25 5.00
N LEU A 47 -16.34 4.64 4.26
CA LEU A 47 -16.34 4.71 2.80
C LEU A 47 -16.49 6.17 2.35
N GLU A 48 -15.51 6.65 1.60
CA GLU A 48 -15.56 7.95 0.95
C GLU A 48 -15.90 7.80 -0.53
N ARG A 49 -16.77 8.67 -1.03
CA ARG A 49 -17.07 8.75 -2.47
C ARG A 49 -16.55 10.07 -3.01
N ARG A 50 -15.64 10.01 -3.99
CA ARG A 50 -15.10 11.20 -4.66
C ARG A 50 -15.39 11.11 -6.17
N GLY A 51 -16.43 11.81 -6.60
CA GLY A 51 -17.00 11.65 -7.93
C GLY A 51 -17.63 10.26 -8.11
N GLU A 52 -17.20 9.53 -9.13
CA GLU A 52 -17.72 8.19 -9.45
C GLU A 52 -16.94 7.05 -8.76
N ARG A 53 -15.88 7.38 -8.01
CA ARG A 53 -15.01 6.39 -7.36
C ARG A 53 -15.26 6.30 -5.87
N ASP A 54 -15.25 5.08 -5.37
CA ASP A 54 -15.33 4.75 -3.96
C ASP A 54 -13.90 4.50 -3.42
N PHE A 55 -13.62 5.00 -2.22
CA PHE A 55 -12.34 4.87 -1.54
C PHE A 55 -12.56 4.34 -0.13
N THR A 56 -11.96 3.20 0.17
CA THR A 56 -11.95 2.63 1.53
C THR A 56 -10.82 3.23 2.36
N PRO A 57 -10.95 3.28 3.69
CA PRO A 57 -9.93 3.84 4.58
C PRO A 57 -8.57 3.13 4.50
N ILE A 58 -8.54 1.85 4.11
CA ILE A 58 -7.32 1.06 3.95
C ILE A 58 -7.31 0.50 2.50
N PRO A 59 -6.74 1.21 1.52
CA PRO A 59 -6.94 0.93 0.08
C PRO A 59 -6.59 -0.48 -0.39
N PHE A 60 -5.55 -1.10 0.17
CA PHE A 60 -5.11 -2.47 -0.17
C PHE A 60 -5.80 -3.58 0.65
N PHE A 61 -6.89 -3.22 1.31
CA PHE A 61 -7.81 -4.10 2.03
C PHE A 61 -9.26 -3.72 1.72
N SER A 62 -9.48 -3.25 0.49
CA SER A 62 -10.79 -2.86 -0.04
C SER A 62 -11.64 -4.05 -0.51
N ASN A 63 -11.02 -5.20 -0.72
CA ASN A 63 -11.65 -6.41 -1.29
C ASN A 63 -11.57 -7.62 -0.36
N VAL A 64 -12.39 -8.63 -0.63
CA VAL A 64 -12.47 -9.87 0.16
C VAL A 64 -11.17 -10.67 0.03
N GLU A 65 -10.62 -10.75 -1.18
CA GLU A 65 -9.39 -11.48 -1.50
C GLU A 65 -8.19 -10.91 -0.74
N ASP A 66 -8.14 -9.58 -0.54
CA ASP A 66 -7.13 -8.95 0.33
C ASP A 66 -7.34 -9.29 1.80
N ALA A 67 -8.59 -9.33 2.25
CA ALA A 67 -8.95 -9.72 3.61
C ALA A 67 -8.60 -11.19 3.92
N GLU A 68 -8.63 -12.08 2.93
CA GLU A 68 -8.18 -13.47 3.09
C GLU A 68 -6.69 -13.58 3.42
N PHE A 69 -5.83 -12.72 2.85
CA PHE A 69 -4.42 -12.64 3.27
C PHE A 69 -4.30 -12.25 4.75
N LEU A 70 -5.10 -11.29 5.21
CA LEU A 70 -5.13 -10.91 6.62
C LEU A 70 -5.58 -12.07 7.52
N VAL A 71 -6.67 -12.75 7.15
CA VAL A 71 -7.19 -13.93 7.88
C VAL A 71 -6.12 -15.01 8.01
N GLU A 72 -5.46 -15.37 6.91
CA GLU A 72 -4.47 -16.44 6.91
C GLU A 72 -3.20 -16.05 7.69
N ALA A 73 -2.80 -14.77 7.67
CA ALA A 73 -1.72 -14.23 8.49
C ALA A 73 -2.07 -14.29 9.99
N THR A 74 -3.27 -13.85 10.36
CA THR A 74 -3.74 -13.84 11.75
C THR A 74 -3.87 -15.25 12.33
N LYS A 75 -4.48 -16.20 11.61
CA LYS A 75 -4.55 -17.62 12.04
C LYS A 75 -3.18 -18.19 12.42
N ARG A 76 -2.14 -17.75 11.71
CA ARG A 76 -0.75 -18.18 11.86
C ARG A 76 0.08 -17.30 12.77
N LYS A 77 -0.54 -16.30 13.40
CA LYS A 77 0.10 -15.34 14.31
C LYS A 77 1.29 -14.62 13.68
N TRP A 78 1.18 -14.29 12.39
CA TRP A 78 2.19 -13.49 11.71
C TRP A 78 2.19 -12.05 12.21
N SER A 79 3.37 -11.47 12.35
CA SER A 79 3.56 -10.05 12.63
C SER A 79 3.29 -9.22 11.39
N LEU A 80 2.33 -8.30 11.46
CA LEU A 80 2.10 -7.31 10.40
C LEU A 80 3.05 -6.13 10.55
N ILE A 81 3.58 -5.57 9.45
CA ILE A 81 4.43 -4.38 9.44
C ILE A 81 3.89 -3.41 8.39
N GLY A 82 3.42 -2.25 8.83
CA GLY A 82 2.99 -1.18 7.94
C GLY A 82 4.22 -0.41 7.49
N LEU A 83 4.48 -0.41 6.19
CA LEU A 83 5.68 0.21 5.65
C LEU A 83 5.37 1.60 5.09
N ASP A 84 4.20 1.81 4.51
CA ASP A 84 3.94 3.02 3.75
C ASP A 84 3.49 4.21 4.62
N GLN A 85 3.12 5.32 3.98
CA GLN A 85 2.31 6.35 4.58
C GLN A 85 0.91 5.84 4.95
N GLU A 86 0.27 6.53 5.89
CA GLU A 86 -1.19 6.44 5.97
C GLU A 86 -1.77 6.99 4.67
N PHE A 87 -2.89 6.45 4.20
CA PHE A 87 -3.52 6.98 3.00
C PHE A 87 -4.48 8.09 3.37
N SER A 88 -4.69 9.07 2.50
CA SER A 88 -5.58 10.21 2.84
C SER A 88 -7.01 9.78 3.14
N PHE A 89 -7.47 8.67 2.56
CA PHE A 89 -8.76 8.05 2.84
C PHE A 89 -8.87 7.50 4.28
N SER A 90 -7.76 7.34 5.00
CA SER A 90 -7.73 6.91 6.40
C SER A 90 -7.93 8.06 7.39
N TYR A 91 -7.99 9.32 6.95
CA TYR A 91 -7.97 10.46 7.88
C TYR A 91 -9.17 10.47 8.84
N PHE A 92 -10.38 10.11 8.39
CA PHE A 92 -11.53 10.02 9.30
C PHE A 92 -11.35 8.97 10.41
N PRO A 93 -11.02 7.70 10.12
CA PRO A 93 -10.77 6.74 11.19
C PRO A 93 -9.56 7.11 12.06
N LEU A 94 -8.54 7.77 11.52
CA LEU A 94 -7.41 8.26 12.31
C LEU A 94 -7.81 9.37 13.29
N LEU A 95 -8.59 10.36 12.85
CA LEU A 95 -9.13 11.41 13.71
C LEU A 95 -10.03 10.81 14.80
N GLU A 96 -10.88 9.84 14.44
CA GLU A 96 -11.74 9.16 15.40
C GLU A 96 -10.92 8.38 16.44
N ARG A 97 -9.89 7.63 16.01
CA ARG A 97 -8.98 6.91 16.89
C ARG A 97 -8.24 7.86 17.85
N MET A 98 -7.82 9.03 17.37
CA MET A 98 -7.23 10.06 18.23
C MET A 98 -8.21 10.53 19.31
N HIS A 99 -9.48 10.75 18.94
CA HIS A 99 -10.52 11.19 19.86
C HIS A 99 -10.85 10.13 20.92
N GLU A 100 -10.91 8.87 20.51
CA GLU A 100 -11.16 7.73 21.39
C GLU A 100 -9.99 7.47 22.35
N ALA A 101 -8.75 7.74 21.93
CA ALA A 101 -7.57 7.61 22.80
C ALA A 101 -7.46 8.69 23.89
N LEU A 102 -8.30 9.74 23.85
CA LEU A 102 -8.33 10.77 24.90
C LEU A 102 -9.02 10.27 26.18
N SER A 103 -8.59 10.81 27.32
CA SER A 103 -9.32 10.66 28.59
C SER A 103 -10.72 11.26 28.48
N LYS A 104 -11.68 10.78 29.28
CA LYS A 104 -13.07 11.27 29.26
C LYS A 104 -13.17 12.80 29.38
N LYS A 105 -12.35 13.41 30.24
CA LYS A 105 -12.28 14.87 30.42
C LYS A 105 -11.79 15.57 29.14
N ARG A 106 -10.65 15.12 28.59
CA ARG A 106 -10.09 15.71 27.35
C ARG A 106 -10.99 15.48 26.14
N ARG A 107 -11.67 14.34 26.07
CA ARG A 107 -12.64 14.04 25.02
C ARG A 107 -13.81 15.03 25.04
N ALA A 108 -14.36 15.33 26.22
CA ALA A 108 -15.41 16.34 26.38
C ALA A 108 -14.90 17.74 26.02
N GLU A 109 -13.69 18.09 26.46
CA GLU A 109 -13.07 19.40 26.17
C GLU A 109 -12.79 19.60 24.66
N LEU A 110 -12.26 18.58 23.99
CA LEU A 110 -11.85 18.65 22.58
C LEU A 110 -12.93 18.21 21.59
N GLY A 111 -14.11 17.77 22.05
CA GLY A 111 -15.23 17.38 21.20
C GLY A 111 -15.57 18.40 20.12
N PRO A 112 -15.77 19.68 20.45
CA PRO A 112 -16.04 20.71 19.43
C PRO A 112 -14.91 20.88 18.41
N ARG A 113 -13.64 20.69 18.81
CA ARG A 113 -12.49 20.78 17.89
C ARG A 113 -12.41 19.56 16.95
N TYR A 114 -12.73 18.37 17.48
CA TYR A 114 -12.84 17.16 16.68
C TYR A 114 -13.93 17.29 15.61
N ASP A 115 -15.13 17.76 16.00
CA ASP A 115 -16.24 17.95 15.07
C ASP A 115 -15.91 19.00 14.00
N ALA A 116 -15.25 20.11 14.40
CA ALA A 116 -14.79 21.13 13.47
C ALA A 116 -13.76 20.59 12.47
N ALA A 117 -12.77 19.82 12.93
CA ALA A 117 -11.77 19.19 12.07
C ALA A 117 -12.39 18.21 11.06
N ARG A 118 -13.35 17.38 11.52
CA ARG A 118 -14.08 16.46 10.64
C ARG A 118 -14.89 17.20 9.58
N LYS A 119 -15.67 18.19 9.99
CA LYS A 119 -16.50 18.98 9.08
C LYS A 119 -15.66 19.70 8.02
N ASP A 120 -14.52 20.25 8.42
CA ASP A 120 -13.63 20.94 7.49
C ASP A 120 -12.99 19.96 6.50
N LEU A 121 -12.57 18.77 6.96
CA LEU A 121 -12.06 17.72 6.09
C LEU A 121 -13.12 17.21 5.10
N GLU A 122 -14.37 17.03 5.55
CA GLU A 122 -15.50 16.68 4.68
C GLU A 122 -15.75 17.74 3.61
N ALA A 123 -15.67 19.02 3.97
CA ALA A 123 -15.81 20.12 3.01
C ALA A 123 -14.67 20.09 1.98
N ILE A 124 -13.43 19.92 2.42
CA ILE A 124 -12.26 19.84 1.52
C ILE A 124 -12.37 18.68 0.53
N TYR A 125 -12.80 17.49 0.97
CA TYR A 125 -12.97 16.35 0.06
C TYR A 125 -14.16 16.50 -0.87
N ARG A 126 -15.21 17.20 -0.46
CA ARG A 126 -16.31 17.57 -1.36
C ARG A 126 -15.83 18.53 -2.44
N ASP A 127 -15.01 19.50 -2.07
CA ASP A 127 -14.43 20.46 -3.02
C ASP A 127 -13.39 19.81 -3.95
N ASP A 128 -12.65 18.79 -3.50
CA ASP A 128 -11.76 17.99 -4.37
C ASP A 128 -12.51 17.39 -5.56
N ALA A 129 -13.75 16.92 -5.36
CA ALA A 129 -14.61 16.44 -6.44
C ALA A 129 -14.92 17.55 -7.47
N SER A 130 -14.94 18.82 -7.03
CA SER A 130 -15.12 20.00 -7.89
C SER A 130 -13.83 20.49 -8.56
N ARG A 131 -12.65 19.94 -8.19
CA ARG A 131 -11.31 20.26 -8.72
C ARG A 131 -10.89 21.74 -8.62
N THR A 132 -11.50 22.51 -7.72
CA THR A 132 -11.25 23.95 -7.56
C THR A 132 -9.94 24.25 -6.82
N ARG A 133 -9.53 23.37 -5.90
CA ARG A 133 -8.31 23.51 -5.10
C ARG A 133 -7.71 22.15 -4.81
N ASN A 134 -6.38 22.05 -4.75
CA ASN A 134 -5.73 20.82 -4.29
C ASN A 134 -6.09 20.55 -2.82
N PRO A 135 -6.69 19.38 -2.49
CA PRO A 135 -7.19 19.12 -1.14
C PRO A 135 -6.06 19.06 -0.11
N TYR A 136 -4.86 18.63 -0.49
CA TYR A 136 -3.75 18.49 0.44
C TYR A 136 -3.11 19.83 0.80
N ILE A 137 -3.15 20.81 -0.10
CA ILE A 137 -2.87 22.21 0.24
C ILE A 137 -3.91 22.70 1.26
N ALA A 138 -5.21 22.51 0.98
CA ALA A 138 -6.28 22.96 1.86
C ALA A 138 -6.22 22.32 3.25
N ILE A 139 -5.94 21.01 3.35
CA ILE A 139 -5.74 20.31 4.62
C ILE A 139 -4.54 20.88 5.37
N SER A 140 -3.41 21.11 4.67
CA SER A 140 -2.22 21.65 5.31
C SER A 140 -2.42 23.04 5.91
N GLU A 141 -3.33 23.84 5.34
CA GLU A 141 -3.67 25.18 5.80
C GLU A 141 -4.89 25.24 6.73
N SER A 142 -5.63 24.13 6.88
CA SER A 142 -6.84 24.10 7.71
C SER A 142 -6.51 24.36 9.19
N ALA A 143 -6.99 25.48 9.72
CA ALA A 143 -6.86 25.79 11.14
C ALA A 143 -7.62 24.79 12.03
N ALA A 144 -8.78 24.30 11.57
CA ALA A 144 -9.59 23.34 12.31
C ALA A 144 -8.87 21.99 12.45
N VAL A 145 -8.38 21.44 11.33
CA VAL A 145 -7.61 20.19 11.34
C VAL A 145 -6.34 20.35 12.14
N ASN A 146 -5.56 21.41 11.89
CA ASN A 146 -4.26 21.58 12.55
C ASN A 146 -4.37 21.82 14.06
N SER A 147 -5.36 22.60 14.52
CA SER A 147 -5.59 22.83 15.95
C SER A 147 -5.99 21.54 16.67
N TYR A 148 -6.93 20.77 16.11
CA TYR A 148 -7.32 19.49 16.69
C TYR A 148 -6.13 18.52 16.77
N LEU A 149 -5.36 18.38 15.69
CA LEU A 149 -4.19 17.50 15.68
C LEU A 149 -3.14 17.89 16.74
N ASN A 150 -2.92 19.19 16.94
CA ASN A 150 -2.01 19.67 17.98
C ASN A 150 -2.56 19.37 19.38
N ASP A 151 -3.80 19.77 19.66
CA ASP A 151 -4.39 19.70 20.99
C ASP A 151 -4.66 18.27 21.45
N ALA A 152 -5.08 17.40 20.54
CA ALA A 152 -5.30 15.98 20.81
C ALA A 152 -3.97 15.24 21.06
N SER A 153 -2.85 15.77 20.57
CA SER A 153 -1.51 15.20 20.75
C SER A 153 -0.80 15.68 22.02
N LEU A 154 -1.26 16.78 22.64
CA LEU A 154 -0.65 17.32 23.85
C LEU A 154 -0.64 16.28 24.98
N GLY A 155 0.56 15.80 25.34
CA GLY A 155 0.76 14.80 26.39
C GLY A 155 0.25 13.39 26.04
N ASN A 156 -0.10 13.12 24.77
CA ASN A 156 -0.58 11.81 24.32
C ASN A 156 0.30 11.26 23.20
N PRO A 157 1.30 10.40 23.52
CA PRO A 157 2.23 9.86 22.53
C PRO A 157 1.57 9.08 21.39
N LYS A 158 0.45 8.39 21.65
CA LYS A 158 -0.29 7.66 20.61
C LYS A 158 -0.89 8.63 19.60
N ASN A 159 -1.47 9.73 20.08
CA ASN A 159 -2.05 10.75 19.22
C ASN A 159 -0.96 11.53 18.47
N SER A 160 0.20 11.78 19.09
CA SER A 160 1.34 12.40 18.40
C SER A 160 1.76 11.60 17.16
N VAL A 161 1.86 10.27 17.26
CA VAL A 161 2.19 9.40 16.12
C VAL A 161 1.16 9.51 15.00
N ILE A 162 -0.13 9.53 15.34
CA ILE A 162 -1.21 9.65 14.35
C ILE A 162 -1.20 11.04 13.68
N ALA A 163 -1.02 12.11 14.47
CA ALA A 163 -0.95 13.47 13.96
C ALA A 163 0.24 13.66 13.00
N ASP A 164 1.41 13.11 13.35
CA ASP A 164 2.59 13.13 12.50
C ASP A 164 2.34 12.36 11.20
N ALA A 165 1.71 11.19 11.27
CA ALA A 165 1.37 10.40 10.08
C ALA A 165 0.43 11.15 9.12
N ILE A 166 -0.61 11.82 9.64
CA ILE A 166 -1.51 12.67 8.86
C ILE A 166 -0.75 13.84 8.22
N ARG A 167 0.16 14.48 8.96
CA ARG A 167 0.98 15.59 8.45
C ARG A 167 1.93 15.15 7.34
N THR A 168 2.66 14.06 7.56
CA THR A 168 3.59 13.49 6.59
C THR A 168 2.86 13.10 5.31
N THR A 169 1.74 12.39 5.42
CA THR A 169 0.90 12.00 4.27
C THR A 169 0.40 13.22 3.50
N THR A 170 -0.09 14.24 4.21
CA THR A 170 -0.58 15.48 3.61
C THR A 170 0.54 16.16 2.82
N GLU A 171 1.75 16.23 3.37
CA GLU A 171 2.90 16.84 2.72
C GLU A 171 3.35 16.06 1.47
N ILE A 172 3.37 14.72 1.54
CA ILE A 172 3.71 13.87 0.39
C ILE A 172 2.72 14.10 -0.76
N TYR A 173 1.42 14.01 -0.48
CA TYR A 173 0.42 14.23 -1.52
C TYR A 173 0.37 15.68 -2.03
N LYS A 174 0.62 16.66 -1.16
CA LYS A 174 0.75 18.07 -1.56
C LYS A 174 1.89 18.24 -2.56
N ASN A 175 3.07 17.68 -2.30
CA ASN A 175 4.20 17.76 -3.23
C ASN A 175 3.97 16.97 -4.53
N ASN A 176 3.15 15.92 -4.47
CA ASN A 176 2.72 15.14 -5.64
C ASN A 176 1.58 15.81 -6.45
N ALA A 177 1.03 16.94 -5.97
CA ALA A 177 -0.05 17.63 -6.66
C ALA A 177 0.36 18.09 -8.05
N SER A 178 -0.53 17.96 -9.04
CA SER A 178 -0.28 18.41 -10.42
C SER A 178 -0.02 19.92 -10.54
N THR A 179 -0.38 20.70 -9.52
CA THR A 179 -0.08 22.14 -9.41
C THR A 179 1.31 22.43 -8.87
N ILE A 180 1.91 21.51 -8.10
CA ILE A 180 3.24 21.68 -7.47
C ILE A 180 4.32 20.90 -8.23
N ARG A 181 3.98 19.71 -8.75
CA ARG A 181 4.81 18.85 -9.62
C ARG A 181 6.18 18.49 -9.05
N LYS A 182 6.32 18.44 -7.73
CA LYS A 182 7.56 18.02 -7.06
C LYS A 182 7.60 16.49 -6.89
N TYR A 183 7.38 15.76 -7.98
CA TYR A 183 7.20 14.30 -7.98
C TYR A 183 8.40 13.57 -7.37
N TYR A 184 9.63 13.94 -7.76
CA TYR A 184 10.84 13.33 -7.21
C TYR A 184 10.96 13.54 -5.70
N LEU A 185 10.68 14.76 -5.21
CA LEU A 185 10.68 15.05 -3.78
C LEU A 185 9.59 14.29 -3.03
N ALA A 186 8.37 14.24 -3.58
CA ALA A 186 7.24 13.54 -2.98
C ALA A 186 7.54 12.03 -2.83
N ASN A 187 8.00 11.40 -3.91
CA ASN A 187 8.36 9.99 -3.91
C ASN A 187 9.58 9.73 -3.00
N GLY A 188 10.61 10.58 -3.05
CA GLY A 188 11.78 10.46 -2.16
C GLY A 188 11.38 10.52 -0.69
N THR A 189 10.51 11.47 -0.33
CA THR A 189 9.97 11.61 1.03
C THR A 189 9.17 10.37 1.44
N ARG A 190 8.31 9.82 0.56
CA ARG A 190 7.57 8.58 0.82
C ARG A 190 8.50 7.39 1.01
N VAL A 191 9.54 7.26 0.20
CA VAL A 191 10.56 6.20 0.31
C VAL A 191 11.33 6.27 1.62
N ASP A 192 11.75 7.47 2.03
CA ASP A 192 12.44 7.65 3.31
C ASP A 192 11.52 7.33 4.49
N TYR A 193 10.24 7.73 4.39
CA TYR A 193 9.23 7.34 5.36
C TYR A 193 9.04 5.82 5.43
N MET A 194 9.02 5.14 4.26
CA MET A 194 8.96 3.67 4.20
C MET A 194 10.13 2.98 4.91
N LYS A 195 11.35 3.49 4.73
CA LYS A 195 12.55 2.95 5.39
C LYS A 195 12.54 3.20 6.90
N LYS A 196 12.05 4.37 7.33
CA LYS A 196 11.83 4.67 8.75
C LYS A 196 10.83 3.69 9.38
N ASN A 197 9.70 3.46 8.71
CA ASN A 197 8.68 2.52 9.16
C ASN A 197 9.20 1.08 9.17
N LEU A 198 10.02 0.67 8.19
CA LEU A 198 10.68 -0.63 8.21
C LEU A 198 11.56 -0.80 9.45
N THR A 199 12.36 0.21 9.78
CA THR A 199 13.27 0.18 10.94
C THR A 199 12.49 0.09 12.25
N ALA A 200 11.43 0.89 12.38
CA ALA A 200 10.53 0.85 13.53
C ALA A 200 9.82 -0.50 13.63
N GLY A 201 9.35 -1.04 12.49
CA GLY A 201 8.69 -2.34 12.39
C GLY A 201 9.59 -3.50 12.79
N PHE A 202 10.83 -3.51 12.31
CA PHE A 202 11.83 -4.49 12.72
C PHE A 202 12.12 -4.42 14.22
N SER A 203 12.31 -3.21 14.75
CA SER A 203 12.56 -3.01 16.18
C SER A 203 11.39 -3.50 17.04
N ALA A 204 10.16 -3.13 16.68
CA ALA A 204 8.95 -3.52 17.41
C ALA A 204 8.69 -5.02 17.39
N ASN A 205 9.09 -5.71 16.32
CA ASN A 205 8.93 -7.16 16.16
C ASN A 205 10.18 -7.97 16.50
N ARG A 206 11.26 -7.31 16.97
CA ARG A 206 12.56 -7.93 17.24
C ARG A 206 13.09 -8.76 16.06
N PHE A 207 12.90 -8.24 14.85
CA PHE A 207 13.26 -8.92 13.61
C PHE A 207 14.78 -9.15 13.54
N ASP A 208 15.19 -10.41 13.44
CA ASP A 208 16.58 -10.82 13.25
C ASP A 208 16.89 -10.97 11.76
N LEU A 209 17.66 -10.02 11.21
CA LEU A 209 18.09 -10.01 9.80
C LEU A 209 18.84 -11.27 9.34
N LYS A 210 19.35 -12.09 10.26
CA LYS A 210 20.04 -13.35 9.95
C LYS A 210 19.10 -14.56 9.95
N ARG A 211 17.96 -14.50 10.63
CA ARG A 211 17.11 -15.67 10.90
C ARG A 211 15.68 -15.52 10.40
N ASP A 212 15.12 -14.33 10.53
CA ASP A 212 13.71 -14.10 10.28
C ASP A 212 13.43 -13.92 8.79
N LYS A 213 12.24 -14.38 8.38
CA LYS A 213 11.76 -14.28 7.00
C LYS A 213 10.50 -13.43 6.94
N MET A 214 10.51 -12.47 6.02
CA MET A 214 9.43 -11.53 5.78
C MET A 214 8.85 -11.69 4.38
N PHE A 215 7.52 -11.75 4.29
CA PHE A 215 6.78 -11.63 3.04
C PHE A 215 6.38 -10.16 2.86
N LEU A 216 6.58 -9.62 1.67
CA LEU A 216 6.22 -8.24 1.32
C LEU A 216 5.16 -8.26 0.22
N LYS A 217 4.02 -7.62 0.45
CA LYS A 217 2.97 -7.41 -0.57
C LYS A 217 2.75 -5.91 -0.77
N MET A 218 3.21 -5.41 -1.91
CA MET A 218 3.08 -4.02 -2.36
C MET A 218 3.08 -4.00 -3.89
N GLY A 219 2.74 -2.86 -4.50
CA GLY A 219 2.87 -2.63 -5.93
C GLY A 219 4.32 -2.83 -6.42
N ALA A 220 4.47 -3.35 -7.65
CA ALA A 220 5.75 -3.74 -8.23
C ALA A 220 6.81 -2.61 -8.27
N VAL A 221 6.36 -1.35 -8.35
CA VAL A 221 7.23 -0.17 -8.29
C VAL A 221 8.05 -0.15 -6.99
N HIS A 222 7.47 -0.59 -5.87
CA HIS A 222 8.10 -0.56 -4.55
C HIS A 222 8.86 -1.85 -4.22
N THR A 223 8.56 -2.97 -4.88
CA THR A 223 9.11 -4.28 -4.53
C THR A 223 10.30 -4.71 -5.37
N GLY A 224 10.63 -4.03 -6.46
CA GLY A 224 11.81 -4.33 -7.28
C GLY A 224 13.14 -4.06 -6.55
N ARG A 225 14.20 -4.80 -6.91
CA ARG A 225 15.59 -4.49 -6.51
C ARG A 225 16.22 -3.46 -7.44
N GLY A 226 17.24 -2.72 -6.98
CA GLY A 226 17.90 -1.68 -7.76
C GLY A 226 17.09 -0.39 -7.87
N PHE A 227 17.32 0.36 -8.95
CA PHE A 227 16.63 1.62 -9.23
C PHE A 227 15.21 1.34 -9.74
N SER A 228 14.21 1.99 -9.14
CA SER A 228 12.81 1.83 -9.54
C SER A 228 12.43 2.75 -10.71
N PRO A 229 11.25 2.54 -11.34
CA PRO A 229 10.70 3.48 -12.32
C PRO A 229 10.48 4.91 -11.80
N LEU A 230 10.53 5.12 -10.48
CA LEU A 230 10.45 6.45 -9.85
C LEU A 230 11.82 7.11 -9.66
N SER A 231 12.87 6.50 -10.19
CA SER A 231 14.25 6.93 -10.05
C SER A 231 14.75 6.99 -8.62
N LEU A 232 14.36 6.00 -7.81
CA LEU A 232 14.70 5.90 -6.39
C LEU A 232 15.10 4.48 -6.01
N PHE A 233 15.88 4.36 -4.93
CA PHE A 233 16.13 3.07 -4.27
C PHE A 233 15.01 2.80 -3.25
N GLU A 234 14.00 2.10 -3.73
CA GLU A 234 12.77 1.75 -3.02
C GLU A 234 12.98 0.72 -1.89
N ILE A 235 11.89 0.36 -1.22
CA ILE A 235 11.93 -0.59 -0.12
C ILE A 235 12.36 -2.00 -0.56
N GLY A 236 11.99 -2.43 -1.78
CA GLY A 236 12.44 -3.68 -2.38
C GLY A 236 13.96 -3.73 -2.51
N ASN A 237 14.58 -2.69 -3.06
CA ASN A 237 16.04 -2.58 -3.10
C ASN A 237 16.67 -2.64 -1.71
N THR A 238 16.10 -1.89 -0.77
CA THR A 238 16.61 -1.83 0.62
C THR A 238 16.62 -3.22 1.26
N LEU A 239 15.54 -3.98 1.09
CA LEU A 239 15.44 -5.36 1.61
C LEU A 239 16.37 -6.33 0.88
N SER A 240 16.59 -6.16 -0.42
CA SER A 240 17.56 -6.94 -1.19
C SER A 240 18.98 -6.75 -0.66
N GLU A 241 19.39 -5.51 -0.45
CA GLU A 241 20.72 -5.19 0.08
C GLU A 241 20.90 -5.65 1.53
N LEU A 242 19.88 -5.44 2.38
CA LEU A 242 19.90 -5.94 3.76
C LEU A 242 20.00 -7.46 3.83
N ALA A 243 19.28 -8.18 2.98
CA ALA A 243 19.38 -9.64 2.90
C ALA A 243 20.79 -10.05 2.50
N ALA A 244 21.31 -9.53 1.38
CA ALA A 244 22.64 -9.86 0.87
C ALA A 244 23.75 -9.55 1.89
N PHE A 245 23.71 -8.37 2.52
CA PHE A 245 24.68 -7.94 3.52
C PHE A 245 24.71 -8.87 4.76
N ASN A 246 23.59 -9.52 5.08
CA ASN A 246 23.47 -10.44 6.20
C ASN A 246 23.63 -11.92 5.80
N GLY A 247 24.11 -12.21 4.59
CA GLY A 247 24.31 -13.58 4.09
C GLY A 247 23.00 -14.30 3.71
N ASN A 248 21.92 -13.54 3.52
CA ASN A 248 20.60 -14.02 3.11
C ASN A 248 20.30 -13.64 1.65
N SER A 249 19.17 -14.11 1.14
CA SER A 249 18.69 -13.83 -0.21
C SER A 249 17.26 -13.29 -0.21
N SER A 250 16.92 -12.46 -1.20
CA SER A 250 15.55 -12.01 -1.47
C SER A 250 15.06 -12.55 -2.81
N VAL A 251 13.77 -12.88 -2.89
CA VAL A 251 13.09 -13.24 -4.14
C VAL A 251 12.06 -12.17 -4.46
N HIS A 252 12.16 -11.60 -5.65
CA HIS A 252 11.35 -10.47 -6.11
C HIS A 252 10.43 -10.94 -7.23
N ILE A 253 9.12 -10.76 -7.04
CA ILE A 253 8.09 -11.33 -7.92
C ILE A 253 7.27 -10.18 -8.50
N ASN A 254 7.17 -10.14 -9.82
CA ASN A 254 6.29 -9.23 -10.55
C ASN A 254 5.06 -9.99 -11.06
N PHE A 255 3.91 -9.33 -11.09
CA PHE A 255 2.69 -9.87 -11.67
C PHE A 255 2.27 -9.00 -12.85
N GLY A 256 1.86 -9.62 -13.95
CA GLY A 256 1.24 -8.95 -15.09
C GLY A 256 0.10 -9.79 -15.65
N SER A 257 -1.09 -9.19 -15.77
CA SER A 257 -2.29 -9.88 -16.27
C SER A 257 -2.42 -9.67 -17.77
N ARG A 258 -2.46 -10.76 -18.54
CA ARG A 258 -2.80 -10.68 -19.98
C ARG A 258 -4.31 -10.64 -20.18
N PHE A 259 -5.00 -11.60 -19.60
CA PHE A 259 -6.45 -11.68 -19.66
C PHE A 259 -7.00 -11.23 -18.30
N TYR A 260 -7.84 -10.22 -18.30
CA TYR A 260 -8.46 -9.71 -17.09
C TYR A 260 -9.89 -9.24 -17.37
N THR A 261 -10.70 -9.08 -16.33
CA THR A 261 -11.98 -8.40 -16.45
C THR A 261 -11.87 -6.95 -16.01
N ASP A 262 -12.59 -6.07 -16.67
CA ASP A 262 -12.82 -4.69 -16.26
C ASP A 262 -14.30 -4.38 -16.40
N GLY A 263 -14.98 -4.12 -15.27
CA GLY A 263 -16.42 -3.89 -15.25
C GLY A 263 -17.22 -5.08 -15.77
N GLY A 264 -16.77 -6.30 -15.45
CA GLY A 264 -17.38 -7.55 -15.91
C GLY A 264 -17.15 -7.89 -17.39
N LYS A 265 -16.33 -7.13 -18.12
CA LYS A 265 -15.95 -7.43 -19.51
C LYS A 265 -14.52 -7.96 -19.56
N GLU A 266 -14.33 -9.06 -20.29
CA GLU A 266 -13.00 -9.60 -20.53
C GLU A 266 -12.20 -8.70 -21.48
N VAL A 267 -10.92 -8.50 -21.16
CA VAL A 267 -9.93 -7.72 -21.90
C VAL A 267 -8.70 -8.60 -22.13
N ASP A 268 -8.17 -8.61 -23.37
CA ASP A 268 -6.81 -9.09 -23.67
C ASP A 268 -5.89 -7.88 -23.76
N ALA A 269 -4.95 -7.76 -22.83
CA ALA A 269 -3.97 -6.68 -22.74
C ALA A 269 -3.12 -6.50 -24.01
N LEU A 270 -3.07 -7.53 -24.88
CA LEU A 270 -2.33 -7.51 -26.13
C LEU A 270 -3.18 -7.24 -27.37
N ALA A 271 -4.49 -7.01 -27.20
CA ALA A 271 -5.41 -6.74 -28.31
C ALA A 271 -5.16 -5.37 -28.96
N ASP A 272 -4.74 -4.36 -28.19
CA ASP A 272 -4.46 -3.01 -28.67
C ASP A 272 -2.94 -2.70 -28.59
N PRO A 273 -2.24 -2.62 -29.74
CA PRO A 273 -0.84 -2.23 -29.79
C PRO A 273 -0.51 -0.83 -29.24
N ALA A 274 -1.49 0.05 -29.11
CA ALA A 274 -1.32 1.38 -28.53
C ALA A 274 -1.50 1.41 -27.01
N ALA A 275 -2.03 0.34 -26.41
CA ALA A 275 -2.24 0.25 -24.97
C ALA A 275 -0.91 0.18 -24.21
N PHE A 276 -0.90 0.71 -22.98
CA PHE A 276 0.29 0.71 -22.12
C PHE A 276 0.82 -0.72 -21.90
N ASP A 277 -0.08 -1.69 -21.70
CA ASP A 277 0.29 -3.07 -21.39
C ASP A 277 0.98 -3.79 -22.56
N TYR A 278 0.73 -3.34 -23.80
CA TYR A 278 1.40 -3.89 -24.98
C TYR A 278 2.92 -3.73 -24.93
N ARG A 279 3.43 -2.74 -24.16
CA ARG A 279 4.87 -2.58 -23.90
C ARG A 279 5.50 -3.77 -23.18
N PHE A 280 4.69 -4.62 -22.54
CA PHE A 280 5.12 -5.85 -21.88
C PHE A 280 4.88 -7.11 -22.72
N LYS A 281 4.52 -6.97 -24.01
CA LYS A 281 4.18 -8.07 -24.91
C LYS A 281 5.17 -9.23 -24.87
N ALA A 282 6.47 -8.94 -24.83
CA ALA A 282 7.52 -9.96 -24.83
C ALA A 282 7.33 -11.00 -23.69
N LEU A 283 6.79 -10.55 -22.56
CA LEU A 283 6.43 -11.37 -21.40
C LEU A 283 4.98 -11.85 -21.49
N LEU A 284 4.03 -10.92 -21.65
CA LEU A 284 2.59 -11.21 -21.56
C LEU A 284 2.11 -12.22 -22.60
N GLN A 285 2.77 -12.31 -23.76
CA GLN A 285 2.41 -13.28 -24.81
C GLN A 285 2.51 -14.75 -24.34
N MET A 286 3.27 -15.02 -23.28
CA MET A 286 3.38 -16.34 -22.66
C MET A 286 2.14 -16.71 -21.83
N GLY A 287 1.31 -15.72 -21.49
CA GLY A 287 0.07 -15.89 -20.75
C GLY A 287 -1.01 -16.59 -21.58
N ARG A 288 -1.75 -17.48 -20.93
CA ARG A 288 -2.92 -18.18 -21.48
C ARG A 288 -4.14 -17.91 -20.62
N ARG A 289 -5.31 -17.85 -21.24
CA ARG A 289 -6.56 -17.45 -20.57
C ARG A 289 -6.92 -18.33 -19.38
N ASP A 290 -6.64 -19.62 -19.46
CA ASP A 290 -7.06 -20.65 -18.50
C ASP A 290 -5.91 -21.22 -17.65
N GLN A 291 -4.70 -20.65 -17.76
CA GLN A 291 -3.50 -21.19 -17.11
C GLN A 291 -2.67 -20.10 -16.44
N TRP A 292 -2.03 -20.46 -15.34
CA TRP A 292 -0.96 -19.66 -14.77
C TRP A 292 0.33 -19.90 -15.55
N ALA A 293 1.06 -18.83 -15.87
CA ALA A 293 2.43 -18.90 -16.35
C ALA A 293 3.37 -18.31 -15.30
N VAL A 294 4.47 -19.02 -15.03
CA VAL A 294 5.55 -18.54 -14.16
C VAL A 294 6.82 -18.54 -14.98
N ILE A 295 7.39 -17.36 -15.17
CA ILE A 295 8.63 -17.17 -15.93
C ILE A 295 9.75 -16.90 -14.93
N ASP A 296 10.71 -17.82 -14.84
CA ASP A 296 11.94 -17.61 -14.09
C ASP A 296 12.92 -16.79 -14.94
N LEU A 297 13.15 -15.54 -14.54
CA LEU A 297 13.99 -14.59 -15.26
C LEU A 297 15.48 -14.80 -14.96
N ARG A 298 15.82 -15.48 -13.85
CA ARG A 298 17.19 -15.60 -13.34
C ARG A 298 18.14 -16.33 -14.30
N PRO A 299 17.78 -17.48 -14.91
CA PRO A 299 18.67 -18.21 -15.80
C PRO A 299 19.09 -17.42 -17.04
N LEU A 300 18.29 -16.42 -17.44
CA LEU A 300 18.52 -15.64 -18.64
C LEU A 300 19.33 -14.36 -18.40
N ARG A 301 19.60 -13.98 -17.13
CA ARG A 301 20.28 -12.71 -16.81
C ARG A 301 21.65 -12.58 -17.45
N GLU A 302 22.44 -13.66 -17.46
CA GLU A 302 23.77 -13.63 -18.09
C GLU A 302 23.66 -13.40 -19.60
N ALA A 303 22.75 -14.13 -20.27
CA ALA A 303 22.49 -13.98 -21.69
C ALA A 303 21.97 -12.57 -22.07
N VAL A 304 21.13 -11.99 -21.22
CA VAL A 304 20.54 -10.65 -21.42
C VAL A 304 21.55 -9.54 -21.14
N PHE A 305 22.24 -9.56 -20.00
CA PHE A 305 23.02 -8.40 -19.53
C PHE A 305 24.52 -8.48 -19.86
N TYR A 306 25.10 -9.68 -19.84
CA TYR A 306 26.52 -9.85 -20.11
C TYR A 306 26.78 -10.11 -21.59
N HIS A 307 26.11 -11.13 -22.14
CA HIS A 307 26.27 -11.50 -23.55
C HIS A 307 25.44 -10.65 -24.51
N ARG A 308 24.44 -9.92 -23.99
CA ARG A 308 23.53 -9.06 -24.78
C ARG A 308 22.92 -9.76 -25.99
N ARG A 309 22.55 -11.04 -25.83
CA ARG A 309 22.04 -11.89 -26.92
C ARG A 309 20.66 -11.49 -27.43
N PHE A 310 19.94 -10.67 -26.67
CA PHE A 310 18.56 -10.29 -26.94
C PHE A 310 18.44 -8.77 -26.95
N GLU A 311 17.71 -8.26 -27.93
CA GLU A 311 17.21 -6.89 -27.92
C GLU A 311 15.88 -6.87 -27.16
N LEU A 312 15.83 -6.11 -26.08
CA LEU A 312 14.67 -6.03 -25.19
C LEU A 312 14.18 -4.59 -25.11
N ASP A 313 12.86 -4.42 -25.14
CA ASP A 313 12.23 -3.16 -24.76
C ASP A 313 12.68 -2.73 -23.36
N GLU A 314 12.81 -1.43 -23.15
CA GLU A 314 13.34 -0.88 -21.91
C GLU A 314 12.58 -1.36 -20.68
N VAL A 315 11.24 -1.37 -20.74
CA VAL A 315 10.40 -1.81 -19.62
C VAL A 315 10.54 -3.29 -19.30
N VAL A 316 10.74 -4.13 -20.32
CA VAL A 316 10.97 -5.57 -20.15
C VAL A 316 12.35 -5.79 -19.53
N ARG A 317 13.36 -5.08 -20.04
CA ARG A 317 14.71 -5.11 -19.48
C ARG A 317 14.73 -4.70 -18.01
N ASP A 318 13.94 -3.69 -17.61
CA ASP A 318 13.86 -3.26 -16.21
C ASP A 318 13.20 -4.31 -15.31
N ILE A 319 12.15 -4.99 -15.78
CA ILE A 319 11.60 -6.15 -15.07
C ILE A 319 12.69 -7.21 -14.81
N TRP A 320 13.51 -7.54 -15.82
CA TRP A 320 14.61 -8.51 -15.67
C TRP A 320 15.70 -8.07 -14.66
N LYS A 321 15.98 -6.76 -14.59
CA LYS A 321 16.92 -6.20 -13.61
C LYS A 321 16.33 -6.27 -12.21
N ASN A 322 15.06 -5.91 -12.06
CA ASN A 322 14.47 -5.63 -10.75
C ASN A 322 13.75 -6.85 -10.14
N HIS A 323 13.43 -7.90 -10.90
CA HIS A 323 12.65 -9.04 -10.44
C HIS A 323 13.26 -10.38 -10.86
N ASP A 324 12.98 -11.44 -10.10
CA ASP A 324 13.41 -12.82 -10.37
C ASP A 324 12.36 -13.62 -11.11
N LEU A 325 11.09 -13.40 -10.77
CA LEU A 325 9.96 -14.11 -11.34
C LEU A 325 8.98 -13.10 -11.94
N PHE A 326 8.43 -13.44 -13.10
CA PHE A 326 7.27 -12.78 -13.68
C PHE A 326 6.12 -13.79 -13.74
N ILE A 327 5.02 -13.48 -13.07
CA ILE A 327 3.85 -14.37 -12.98
C ILE A 327 2.71 -13.75 -13.78
N ILE A 328 2.11 -14.56 -14.64
CA ILE A 328 0.89 -14.22 -15.39
C ILE A 328 -0.21 -15.13 -14.87
N PRO A 329 -1.26 -14.59 -14.24
CA PRO A 329 -2.39 -15.38 -13.82
C PRO A 329 -3.16 -15.93 -15.03
N LYS A 330 -4.02 -16.94 -14.77
CA LYS A 330 -5.20 -17.18 -15.62
C LYS A 330 -6.07 -15.90 -15.66
N LEU A 331 -7.19 -15.92 -16.38
CA LEU A 331 -8.15 -14.80 -16.39
C LEU A 331 -8.31 -14.19 -14.99
N ASP A 332 -7.85 -12.96 -14.85
CA ASP A 332 -7.84 -12.19 -13.62
C ASP A 332 -9.19 -11.48 -13.48
N THR A 333 -9.96 -11.83 -12.46
CA THR A 333 -11.33 -11.35 -12.33
C THR A 333 -11.40 -10.16 -11.38
N ASP A 334 -12.38 -9.28 -11.61
CA ASP A 334 -12.65 -8.13 -10.76
C ASP A 334 -12.74 -8.61 -9.30
N PRO A 335 -11.96 -8.01 -8.38
CA PRO A 335 -11.95 -8.43 -7.00
C PRO A 335 -13.29 -8.11 -6.34
N THR A 336 -13.66 -8.89 -5.32
CA THR A 336 -14.95 -8.74 -4.65
C THR A 336 -14.89 -7.59 -3.65
N PRO A 337 -15.66 -6.50 -3.81
CA PRO A 337 -15.63 -5.38 -2.88
C PRO A 337 -15.98 -5.84 -1.45
N ASN A 338 -15.16 -5.45 -0.47
CA ASN A 338 -15.38 -5.72 0.95
C ASN A 338 -15.92 -4.49 1.68
N TYR A 339 -17.06 -3.99 1.18
CA TYR A 339 -17.83 -2.91 1.78
C TYR A 339 -19.24 -2.87 1.18
N THR A 340 -20.17 -2.25 1.90
CA THR A 340 -21.50 -1.94 1.40
C THR A 340 -21.57 -0.46 1.01
N LYS A 341 -22.08 -0.18 -0.19
CA LYS A 341 -22.32 1.20 -0.63
C LYS A 341 -23.47 1.77 0.19
N LYS A 342 -23.30 2.98 0.72
CA LYS A 342 -24.42 3.72 1.32
C LYS A 342 -25.42 4.06 0.20
N PRO A 343 -26.74 3.94 0.46
CA PRO A 343 -27.77 4.21 -0.53
C PRO A 343 -27.75 5.65 -1.06
#